data_AF-A0A1B7X0G8-F1
#
_entry.id   AF-A0A1B7X0G8-F1
#
_cell.length_a   1.000
_cell.length_b   1.000
_cell.length_c   1.000
_cell.angle_alpha   90.00
_cell.angle_beta   90.00
_cell.angle_gamma   90.00
#
_symmetry.space_group_name_H-M   'P 1'
#
loop_
_entity.id
_entity.type
_entity.pdbx_description
1 polymer ?
#
loop_
_entity_poly.entity_id
_entity_poly.type
_entity_poly.pdbx_seq_one_letter_code
_entity_poly.pdbx_strand_id
1 'polypeptide(L)'
;MIILPTFYGDVVGVFVNLSSAENLSIKTSTQLSIGEFRTNITQCWERLQAELDCFYLTSHLRMVMAFVSPKYISDLRIDLPINILDCGDTVTQP
;
A
#
# COMPACT_ATOMS: atom_id res chain seq x y z
N MET A 1 14.20 -6.68 5.62
CA MET A 1 12.84 -6.27 5.22
C MET A 1 12.80 -4.76 5.26
N ILE A 2 12.61 -4.07 4.13
CA ILE A 2 12.41 -2.62 4.11
C ILE A 2 10.91 -2.41 3.97
N ILE A 3 10.32 -1.74 4.96
CA ILE A 3 8.93 -1.35 4.98
C ILE A 3 8.91 0.15 5.14
N LEU A 4 8.33 0.85 4.18
CA LEU A 4 8.15 2.29 4.23
C LEU A 4 6.65 2.60 4.10
N PRO A 5 5.98 2.96 5.21
CA PRO A 5 4.62 3.47 5.12
C PRO A 5 4.66 4.86 4.48
N THR A 6 3.72 5.09 3.57
CA THR A 6 3.42 6.40 3.01
C THR A 6 1.95 6.69 3.23
N PHE A 7 1.60 7.98 3.29
CA PHE A 7 0.29 8.46 3.68
C PHE A 7 -0.22 9.47 2.65
N TYR A 8 -1.48 9.34 2.28
CA TYR A 8 -2.20 10.31 1.47
C TYR A 8 -3.60 10.49 2.07
N GLY A 9 -3.81 11.58 2.83
CA GLY A 9 -5.00 11.69 3.68
C GLY A 9 -5.04 10.56 4.72
N ASP A 10 -6.16 9.84 4.80
CA ASP A 10 -6.33 8.66 5.67
C ASP A 10 -5.88 7.35 5.01
N VAL A 11 -5.35 7.41 3.79
CA VAL A 11 -4.90 6.23 3.05
C VAL A 11 -3.47 5.89 3.42
N VAL A 12 -3.26 4.67 3.93
CA VAL A 12 -1.93 4.11 4.19
C VAL A 12 -1.57 3.14 3.09
N GLY A 13 -0.33 3.21 2.62
CA GLY A 13 0.19 2.30 1.61
C GLY A 13 1.63 2.02 1.94
N VAL A 14 2.05 0.81 1.61
CA VAL A 14 3.31 0.30 2.13
C VAL A 14 4.20 -0.11 0.99
N PHE A 15 5.38 0.47 0.96
CA PHE A 15 6.46 -0.02 0.12
C PHE A 15 7.15 -1.19 0.79
N VAL A 16 7.18 -2.34 0.11
CA VAL A 16 7.86 -3.56 0.55
C VAL A 16 8.78 -4.09 -0.54
N ASN A 17 9.80 -4.86 -0.17
CA ASN A 17 10.58 -5.61 -1.15
C ASN A 17 9.77 -6.79 -1.72
N LEU A 18 10.19 -7.31 -2.87
CA LEU A 18 9.45 -8.37 -3.58
C LEU A 18 9.29 -9.64 -2.73
N SER A 19 10.34 -10.04 -1.99
CA SER A 19 10.27 -11.23 -1.13
C SER A 19 9.27 -11.09 0.02
N SER A 20 9.01 -9.88 0.52
CA SER A 20 7.95 -9.68 1.52
C SER A 20 6.57 -9.73 0.88
N ALA A 21 6.42 -9.19 -0.34
CA ALA A 21 5.17 -9.27 -1.09
C ALA A 21 4.78 -10.71 -1.45
N GLU A 22 5.76 -11.57 -1.75
CA GLU A 22 5.55 -13.01 -2.01
C GLU A 22 4.96 -13.77 -0.81
N ASN A 23 5.17 -13.27 0.42
CA ASN A 23 4.57 -13.84 1.62
C ASN A 23 3.14 -13.36 1.89
N LEU A 24 2.67 -12.36 1.13
CA LEU A 24 1.30 -11.86 1.22
C LEU A 24 0.41 -12.65 0.26
N SER A 25 -0.83 -12.90 0.69
CA SER A 25 -1.85 -13.54 -0.17
C SER A 25 -2.45 -12.55 -1.17
N ILE A 26 -1.61 -11.93 -2.00
CA ILE A 26 -2.00 -10.96 -3.04
C ILE A 26 -2.90 -11.65 -4.08
N LYS A 27 -4.13 -11.15 -4.24
CA LYS A 27 -5.11 -11.65 -5.20
C LYS A 27 -5.20 -10.80 -6.46
N THR A 28 -5.13 -9.48 -6.31
CA THR A 28 -5.27 -8.52 -7.42
C THR A 28 -4.04 -7.61 -7.51
N SER A 29 -3.28 -7.71 -8.59
CA SER A 29 -2.08 -6.91 -8.75
C SER A 29 -1.89 -6.44 -10.17
N THR A 30 -1.18 -5.32 -10.33
CA THR A 30 -0.71 -4.85 -11.64
C THR A 30 0.73 -4.40 -11.57
N GLN A 31 1.36 -4.25 -12.73
CA GLN A 31 2.71 -3.72 -12.86
C GLN A 31 2.68 -2.30 -13.40
N LEU A 32 3.59 -1.47 -12.91
CA LEU A 32 3.70 -0.07 -13.31
C LEU A 32 5.15 0.39 -13.22
N SER A 33 5.58 1.32 -14.07
CA SER A 33 6.91 1.92 -13.91
C SER A 33 6.94 2.89 -12.73
N ILE A 34 8.10 3.06 -12.08
CA ILE A 34 8.25 4.07 -11.01
C ILE A 34 7.93 5.48 -11.54
N GLY A 35 8.29 5.77 -12.79
CA GLY A 35 7.98 7.06 -13.40
C GLY A 35 6.47 7.30 -13.50
N GLU A 36 5.74 6.31 -14.01
CA GLU A 36 4.29 6.35 -14.12
C GLU A 36 3.60 6.37 -12.74
N PHE A 37 4.17 5.68 -11.74
CA PHE A 37 3.66 5.67 -10.37
C PHE A 37 3.70 7.07 -9.77
N ARG A 38 4.83 7.76 -9.96
CA ARG A 38 5.03 9.12 -9.47
C ARG A 38 4.09 10.11 -10.14
N THR A 39 3.82 9.93 -11.43
CA THR A 39 2.90 10.80 -12.19
C THR A 39 1.45 10.59 -11.77
N ASN A 40 1.06 9.36 -11.44
CA ASN A 40 -0.34 8.98 -11.18
C ASN A 40 -0.58 8.54 -9.72
N ILE A 41 0.21 9.06 -8.78
CA ILE A 41 0.25 8.54 -7.41
C ILE A 41 -1.13 8.54 -6.73
N THR A 42 -1.93 9.60 -6.91
CA THR A 42 -3.30 9.70 -6.37
C THR A 42 -4.22 8.60 -6.91
N GLN A 43 -4.18 8.32 -8.21
CA GLN A 43 -5.00 7.25 -8.80
C GLN A 43 -4.54 5.87 -8.33
N CYS A 44 -3.22 5.67 -8.15
CA CYS A 44 -2.70 4.45 -7.55
C CYS A 44 -3.24 4.24 -6.13
N TRP A 45 -3.32 5.32 -5.33
CA TRP A 45 -3.90 5.26 -3.99
C TRP A 45 -5.37 4.83 -4.00
N GLU A 46 -6.20 5.48 -4.81
CA GLU A 46 -7.62 5.16 -4.94
C GLU A 46 -7.83 3.69 -5.35
N ARG A 47 -7.03 3.20 -6.29
CA ARG A 47 -7.11 1.80 -6.75
C ARG A 47 -6.73 0.79 -5.68
N LEU A 48 -5.73 1.10 -4.83
CA LEU A 48 -5.34 0.23 -3.71
C LEU A 48 -6.39 0.16 -2.59
N GLN A 49 -7.22 1.19 -2.46
CA GLN A 49 -8.35 1.18 -1.53
C GLN A 49 -9.55 0.42 -2.08
N ALA A 50 -9.83 0.58 -3.38
CA ALA A 50 -11.05 0.04 -3.97
C ALA A 50 -10.94 -1.45 -4.32
N GLU A 51 -9.93 -1.85 -5.09
CA GLU A 51 -9.97 -3.13 -5.81
C GLU A 51 -8.62 -3.85 -5.91
N LEU A 52 -7.51 -3.13 -5.74
CA LEU A 52 -6.18 -3.64 -5.98
C LEU A 52 -5.44 -3.94 -4.68
N ASP A 53 -4.77 -5.08 -4.63
CA ASP A 53 -3.96 -5.48 -3.49
C ASP A 53 -2.55 -4.90 -3.55
N CYS A 54 -2.01 -4.76 -4.76
CA CYS A 54 -0.60 -4.44 -4.95
C CYS A 54 -0.29 -3.84 -6.34
N PHE A 55 0.56 -2.82 -6.35
CA PHE A 55 1.33 -2.41 -7.52
C PHE A 55 2.75 -2.97 -7.44
N TYR A 56 3.16 -3.78 -8.41
CA TYR A 56 4.56 -4.13 -8.60
C TYR A 56 5.25 -3.04 -9.40
N LEU A 57 6.20 -2.35 -8.77
CA LEU A 57 6.90 -1.23 -9.36
C LEU A 57 8.15 -1.69 -10.10
N THR A 58 8.31 -1.18 -11.32
CA THR A 58 9.41 -1.52 -12.21
C THR A 58 10.34 -0.32 -12.47
N SER A 59 11.63 -0.62 -12.61
CA SER A 59 12.67 0.30 -13.05
C SER A 59 13.48 -0.36 -14.16
N HIS A 60 13.63 0.29 -15.32
CA HIS A 60 14.37 -0.24 -16.48
C HIS A 60 14.07 -1.73 -16.76
N LEU A 61 12.78 -2.11 -16.76
CA LEU A 61 12.25 -3.48 -16.98
C LEU A 61 12.45 -4.50 -15.85
N ARG A 62 13.00 -4.11 -14.69
CA ARG A 62 13.11 -4.98 -13.52
C ARG A 62 12.06 -4.59 -12.49
N MET A 63 11.36 -5.57 -11.94
CA MET A 63 10.59 -5.37 -10.71
C MET A 63 11.57 -5.08 -9.58
N VAL A 64 11.31 -4.02 -8.81
CA VAL A 64 12.21 -3.57 -7.74
C VAL A 64 11.54 -3.56 -6.38
N MET A 65 10.24 -3.31 -6.32
CA MET A 65 9.47 -3.27 -5.09
C MET A 65 7.99 -3.45 -5.34
N ALA A 66 7.24 -3.72 -4.29
CA ALA A 66 5.80 -3.75 -4.29
C ALA A 66 5.26 -2.60 -3.44
N PHE A 67 4.15 -2.04 -3.89
CA PHE A 67 3.39 -1.04 -3.17
C PHE A 67 2.02 -1.62 -2.85
N VAL A 68 1.79 -1.93 -1.57
CA VAL A 68 0.70 -2.82 -1.15
C VAL A 68 -0.38 -2.08 -0.38
N SER A 69 -1.59 -2.63 -0.49
CA SER A 69 -2.82 -2.12 0.12
C SER A 69 -2.74 -2.17 1.65
N PRO A 70 -3.38 -1.23 2.35
CA PRO A 70 -3.34 -1.16 3.82
C PRO A 70 -3.87 -2.41 4.52
N LYS A 71 -4.71 -3.21 3.87
CA LYS A 71 -5.22 -4.45 4.47
C LYS A 71 -4.13 -5.47 4.85
N TYR A 72 -2.93 -5.35 4.28
CA TYR A 72 -1.79 -6.21 4.59
C TYR A 72 -0.87 -5.66 5.69
N ILE A 73 -1.19 -4.50 6.29
CA ILE A 73 -0.37 -3.89 7.36
C ILE A 73 -0.18 -4.87 8.53
N SER A 74 -1.24 -5.55 8.95
CA SER A 74 -1.21 -6.53 10.04
C SER A 74 -0.31 -7.72 9.73
N ASP A 75 -0.36 -8.22 8.48
CA ASP A 75 0.48 -9.34 8.02
C ASP A 75 1.95 -8.93 7.92
N LEU A 76 2.20 -7.66 7.60
CA LEU A 76 3.54 -7.07 7.51
C LEU A 76 4.14 -6.67 8.86
N ARG A 77 3.38 -6.79 9.96
CA ARG A 77 3.81 -6.46 11.33
C ARG A 77 4.42 -5.05 11.43
N ILE A 78 3.74 -4.08 10.84
CA ILE A 78 4.18 -2.68 10.83
C ILE A 78 3.57 -1.98 12.02
N ASP A 79 4.42 -1.48 12.93
CA ASP A 79 3.99 -0.55 13.97
C ASP A 79 3.72 0.81 13.33
N LEU A 80 2.46 1.04 12.95
CA LEU A 80 2.01 2.36 12.54
C LEU A 80 1.77 3.24 13.76
N PRO A 81 2.08 4.54 13.70
CA PRO A 81 1.69 5.46 14.76
C PRO A 81 0.17 5.39 14.98
N ILE A 82 -0.22 5.08 16.21
CA ILE A 82 -1.57 4.68 16.65
C ILE A 82 -2.67 5.66 16.22
N ASN A 83 -2.33 6.93 16.00
CA ASN A 83 -3.28 8.00 15.64
C ASN A 83 -3.92 7.89 14.24
N ILE A 84 -3.56 6.90 13.41
CA ILE A 84 -4.01 6.82 12.00
C ILE A 84 -5.03 5.70 11.78
N LEU A 85 -5.09 4.69 12.66
CA LEU A 85 -6.07 3.59 12.56
C LEU A 85 -7.38 3.89 13.31
N ASP A 86 -7.44 4.98 14.08
CA ASP A 86 -8.57 5.34 14.95
C ASP A 86 -9.49 6.42 14.33
N CYS A 87 -9.46 6.58 13.00
CA CYS A 87 -10.44 7.40 12.26
C CYS A 87 -11.70 6.58 11.88
N GLY A 88 -12.17 5.73 12.79
CA GLY A 88 -13.36 4.90 12.62
C GLY A 88 -14.24 4.90 13.87
N ASP A 89 -15.36 5.60 13.78
CA ASP A 89 -16.55 5.53 14.63
C ASP A 89 -16.48 6.06 16.08
N THR A 90 -16.47 7.38 16.23
CA THR A 90 -17.23 8.02 17.31
C THR A 90 -18.12 9.16 16.81
N VAL A 91 -19.17 8.82 16.05
CA VAL A 91 -20.38 9.62 15.78
C VAL A 91 -21.53 8.61 15.82
N THR A 92 -22.57 8.61 16.68
CA THR A 92 -23.13 9.52 17.70
C THR A 92 -24.16 8.73 18.54
N GLN A 93 -24.23 9.03 19.85
CA GLN A 93 -25.45 9.24 20.69
C GLN A 93 -26.44 8.07 20.97
N PRO A 94 -27.26 8.12 22.06
CA PRO A 94 -27.85 9.27 22.78
C PRO A 94 -27.05 9.84 23.95
#